data_AF-A0A517XRD5-F1
#
_entry.id   AF-A0A517XRD5-F1
#
_cell.length_a   1.000
_cell.length_b   1.000
_cell.length_c   1.000
_cell.angle_alpha   90.00
_cell.angle_beta   90.00
_cell.angle_gamma   90.00
#
_symmetry.space_group_name_H-M   'P 1'
#
loop_
_entity.id
_entity.type
_entity.pdbx_description
1 polymer ?
#
loop_
_entity_poly.entity_id
_entity_poly.type
_entity_poly.pdbx_seq_one_letter_code
_entity_poly.pdbx_strand_id
1 'polypeptide(L)'
;MSRSLAPLALVLALTAAATGQDPVERALGVQQAIAAAEKHLAADRPTEAVAVLETQLPNADGRAPFLDALRRAYAAELKQLERTPNAERAAALARRLALLGAEATMTVAVMLPDAPGAAAPLPAAPAAAEPLPDAPAVAATAPGTAEARGLFNQGKYAEAAAKFAAARGAAPLTQDEAVAWAYCRIRAAADTVNPSGCDPTAAAAAEADVIEALKLAPGNAELERVGKQVQAVARARAGNKAAGAPAAAVPGDWEAVESPSFRVRHKGNKALADAVAAAAEVRRAETFTRWSGPPGGAWGAKCEIVLHPTAACYAAMTNRPAAGTGHATVKLSGGRPTERRLDLRADDPDLIPNALPRELTHVVLADLFPGTPPPKWAEEGMAVLAGSPDEVSRYVRTLSRCARAGELVPMASLLELTDFPAADKVTGYLCASVTLVDYLVKLKGEQHFLMFVRDTQRYGTAQALRRQYDLDGPAGLEQAWRRAAVLP
;
A
#
# COMPACT_ATOMS: atom_id res chain seq x y z
N MET A 1 51.14 64.13 1.79
CA MET A 1 50.01 64.20 2.73
C MET A 1 49.02 63.12 2.31
N SER A 2 49.27 61.82 2.53
CA SER A 2 49.50 61.08 3.78
C SER A 2 48.21 60.70 4.51
N ARG A 3 47.82 59.44 4.30
CA ARG A 3 47.38 58.42 5.30
C ARG A 3 45.95 58.45 5.89
N SER A 4 45.34 57.24 5.79
CA SER A 4 44.64 56.49 6.86
C SER A 4 43.25 57.01 7.31
N LEU A 5 42.24 56.21 7.66
CA LEU A 5 42.14 54.86 8.24
C LEU A 5 40.71 54.30 7.99
N ALA A 6 40.58 52.98 7.84
CA ALA A 6 39.35 52.24 8.17
C ALA A 6 39.20 52.11 9.70
N PRO A 7 37.99 51.90 10.26
CA PRO A 7 37.50 50.53 10.53
C PRO A 7 35.97 50.36 10.30
N LEU A 8 35.53 49.23 9.74
CA LEU A 8 35.00 48.03 10.42
C LEU A 8 33.64 48.23 11.12
N ALA A 9 32.56 47.82 10.44
CA ALA A 9 31.38 47.23 11.09
C ALA A 9 30.81 46.14 10.16
N LEU A 10 31.19 44.92 10.47
CA LEU A 10 30.66 43.68 9.93
C LEU A 10 29.22 43.51 10.43
N VAL A 11 28.23 43.60 9.53
CA VAL A 11 26.92 42.99 9.74
C VAL A 11 26.65 42.11 8.53
N LEU A 12 26.88 40.80 8.70
CA LEU A 12 26.29 39.78 7.84
C LEU A 12 24.78 39.86 8.00
N ALA A 13 24.10 40.41 7.00
CA ALA A 13 22.70 40.13 6.76
C ALA A 13 22.62 39.35 5.44
N LEU A 14 22.64 38.02 5.55
CA LEU A 14 22.07 37.13 4.53
C LEU A 14 20.55 37.32 4.58
N THR A 15 20.05 38.37 3.94
CA THR A 15 18.64 38.42 3.54
C THR A 15 18.52 37.61 2.26
N ALA A 16 18.03 36.38 2.40
CA ALA A 16 17.44 35.66 1.30
C ALA A 16 16.27 36.48 0.78
N ALA A 17 16.48 37.20 -0.32
CA ALA A 17 15.42 37.82 -1.09
C ALA A 17 14.58 36.69 -1.68
N ALA A 18 13.46 36.38 -1.05
CA ALA A 18 12.38 35.64 -1.67
C ALA A 18 11.83 36.50 -2.81
N THR A 19 12.25 36.21 -4.04
CA THR A 19 11.71 36.83 -5.25
C THR A 19 10.24 36.43 -5.40
N GLY A 20 9.34 37.37 -5.08
CA GLY A 20 7.92 37.26 -5.41
C GLY A 20 7.72 37.48 -6.91
N GLN A 21 7.60 36.40 -7.68
CA GLN A 21 7.07 36.46 -9.04
C GLN A 21 5.56 36.18 -9.01
N ASP A 22 4.80 36.96 -9.79
CA ASP A 22 3.36 36.81 -9.97
C ASP A 22 3.03 35.36 -10.43
N PRO A 23 2.05 34.67 -9.82
CA PRO A 23 1.56 33.37 -10.29
C PRO A 23 1.33 33.28 -11.80
N VAL A 24 0.93 34.37 -12.47
CA VAL A 24 0.73 34.42 -13.92
C VAL A 24 2.06 34.38 -14.67
N GLU A 25 3.08 35.10 -14.20
CA GLU A 25 4.42 35.10 -14.79
C GLU A 25 5.10 33.73 -14.64
N ARG A 26 4.93 33.06 -13.48
CA ARG A 26 5.42 31.69 -13.25
C ARG A 26 4.76 30.70 -14.20
N ALA A 27 3.44 30.79 -14.37
CA ALA A 27 2.70 29.93 -15.29
C ALA A 27 3.14 30.15 -16.75
N LEU A 28 3.38 31.40 -17.14
CA LEU A 28 3.85 31.75 -18.49
C LEU A 28 5.28 31.24 -18.73
N GLY A 29 6.18 31.38 -17.76
CA GLY A 29 7.55 30.86 -17.83
C GLY A 29 7.61 29.34 -18.02
N VAL A 30 6.74 28.60 -17.31
CA VAL A 30 6.62 27.14 -17.46
C VAL A 30 6.09 26.77 -18.85
N GLN A 31 5.09 27.48 -19.37
CA GLN A 31 4.55 27.24 -20.71
C GLN A 31 5.59 27.54 -21.81
N GLN A 32 6.33 28.63 -21.67
CA GLN A 32 7.42 28.98 -22.59
C GLN A 32 8.53 27.93 -22.59
N ALA A 33 8.90 27.41 -21.41
CA ALA A 33 9.90 26.34 -21.29
C ALA A 33 9.44 25.04 -21.96
N ILE A 34 8.17 24.65 -21.80
CA ILE A 34 7.61 23.48 -22.51
C ILE A 34 7.69 23.69 -24.03
N ALA A 35 7.22 24.84 -24.52
CA ALA A 35 7.23 25.13 -25.96
C ALA A 35 8.66 25.16 -26.55
N ALA A 36 9.61 25.74 -25.82
CA ALA A 36 11.02 25.75 -26.21
C ALA A 36 11.61 24.34 -26.20
N ALA A 37 11.31 23.52 -25.20
CA ALA A 37 11.75 22.14 -25.12
C ALA A 37 11.22 21.29 -26.29
N GLU A 38 9.95 21.44 -26.68
CA GLU A 38 9.41 20.77 -27.88
C GLU A 38 10.17 21.16 -29.15
N LYS A 39 10.51 22.45 -29.30
CA LYS A 39 11.30 22.93 -30.45
C LYS A 39 12.70 22.34 -30.46
N HIS A 40 13.32 22.17 -29.29
CA HIS A 40 14.62 21.53 -29.15
C HIS A 40 14.57 20.03 -29.46
N LEU A 41 13.55 19.33 -28.97
CA LEU A 41 13.33 17.90 -29.27
C LEU A 41 13.05 17.66 -30.76
N ALA A 42 12.25 18.51 -31.40
CA ALA A 42 12.00 18.44 -32.84
C ALA A 42 13.26 18.68 -33.69
N ALA A 43 14.25 19.39 -33.14
CA ALA A 43 15.53 19.67 -33.78
C ALA A 43 16.65 18.67 -33.39
N ASP A 44 16.30 17.53 -32.79
CA ASP A 44 17.22 16.49 -32.28
C ASP A 44 18.28 17.04 -31.30
N ARG A 45 17.88 18.01 -30.47
CA ARG A 45 18.70 18.67 -29.43
C ARG A 45 18.13 18.43 -28.03
N PRO A 46 18.16 17.19 -27.52
CA PRO A 46 17.49 16.86 -26.26
C PRO A 46 18.26 17.37 -25.03
N THR A 47 19.57 17.59 -25.12
CA THR A 47 20.36 18.19 -24.01
C THR A 47 19.87 19.61 -23.70
N GLU A 48 19.63 20.41 -24.74
CA GLU A 48 19.09 21.77 -24.61
C GLU A 48 17.64 21.77 -24.15
N ALA A 49 16.84 20.78 -24.60
CA ALA A 49 15.47 20.61 -24.12
C ALA A 49 15.42 20.35 -22.60
N VAL A 50 16.32 19.50 -22.10
CA VAL A 50 16.46 19.22 -20.67
C VAL A 50 16.90 20.46 -19.90
N ALA A 51 17.90 21.20 -20.38
CA ALA A 51 18.40 22.40 -19.71
C ALA A 51 17.32 23.48 -19.52
N VAL A 52 16.50 23.71 -20.56
CA VAL A 52 15.42 24.70 -20.51
C VAL A 52 14.31 24.28 -19.54
N LEU A 53 13.97 23.00 -19.48
CA LEU A 53 12.98 22.50 -18.53
C LEU A 53 13.52 22.50 -17.10
N GLU A 54 14.74 22.03 -16.84
CA GLU A 54 15.31 22.00 -15.49
C GLU A 54 15.38 23.41 -14.84
N THR A 55 15.54 24.45 -15.65
CA THR A 55 15.53 25.85 -15.18
C THR A 55 14.18 26.27 -14.58
N GLN A 56 13.07 25.66 -15.01
CA GLN A 56 11.73 25.97 -14.53
C GLN A 56 11.18 24.95 -13.53
N LEU A 57 11.98 23.98 -13.07
CA LEU A 57 11.58 23.01 -12.04
C LEU A 57 10.99 23.65 -10.76
N PRO A 58 11.56 24.74 -10.20
CA PRO A 58 11.01 25.39 -9.01
C PRO A 58 9.65 26.06 -9.25
N ASN A 59 9.33 26.39 -10.51
CA ASN A 59 8.11 27.11 -10.89
C ASN A 59 7.02 26.20 -11.44
N ALA A 60 7.35 24.94 -11.74
CA ALA A 60 6.45 23.99 -12.39
C ALA A 60 5.33 23.47 -11.49
N ASP A 61 5.46 23.60 -10.17
CA ASP A 61 4.47 23.21 -9.15
C ASP A 61 3.85 21.81 -9.40
N GLY A 62 4.62 20.87 -9.95
CA GLY A 62 4.17 19.50 -10.24
C GLY A 62 3.16 19.34 -11.39
N ARG A 63 2.99 20.35 -12.26
CA ARG A 63 2.01 20.31 -13.36
C ARG A 63 2.30 19.17 -14.36
N ALA A 64 1.29 18.34 -14.64
CA ALA A 64 1.41 17.16 -15.50
C ALA A 64 2.02 17.45 -16.89
N PRO A 65 1.63 18.52 -17.64
CA PRO A 65 2.21 18.79 -18.96
C PRO A 65 3.72 19.06 -18.92
N PHE A 66 4.21 19.66 -17.83
CA PHE A 66 5.62 19.92 -17.63
C PHE A 66 6.41 18.64 -17.31
N LEU A 67 5.86 17.80 -16.42
CA LEU A 67 6.47 16.51 -16.07
C LEU A 67 6.49 15.55 -17.28
N ASP A 68 5.47 15.58 -18.12
CA ASP A 68 5.42 14.81 -19.38
C ASP A 68 6.47 15.30 -20.39
N ALA A 69 6.65 16.61 -20.53
CA ALA A 69 7.72 17.20 -21.35
C ALA A 69 9.11 16.81 -20.83
N LEU A 70 9.31 16.85 -19.51
CA LEU A 70 10.57 16.50 -18.86
C LEU A 70 10.90 15.00 -19.02
N ARG A 71 9.90 14.11 -18.89
CA ARG A 71 10.08 12.66 -19.16
C ARG A 71 10.51 12.40 -20.60
N ARG A 72 9.85 13.05 -21.58
CA ARG A 72 10.23 12.92 -22.99
C ARG A 72 11.63 13.46 -23.27
N ALA A 73 12.00 14.58 -22.66
CA ALA A 73 13.33 15.17 -22.81
C ALA A 73 14.44 14.27 -22.23
N TYR A 74 14.25 13.73 -21.02
CA TYR A 74 15.20 12.79 -20.42
C TYR A 74 15.33 11.49 -21.21
N ALA A 75 14.23 10.92 -21.71
CA ALA A 75 14.28 9.71 -22.53
C ALA A 75 15.02 9.95 -23.85
N ALA A 76 14.82 11.12 -24.48
CA ALA A 76 15.51 11.50 -25.70
C ALA A 76 17.01 11.75 -25.48
N GLU A 77 17.41 12.41 -24.39
CA GLU A 77 18.83 12.64 -24.05
C GLU A 77 19.53 11.31 -23.72
N LEU A 78 18.86 10.41 -22.99
CA LEU A 78 19.40 9.08 -22.69
C LEU A 78 19.69 8.28 -23.97
N LYS A 79 18.78 8.33 -24.94
CA LYS A 79 18.96 7.72 -26.27
C LYS A 79 20.09 8.38 -27.08
N GLN A 80 20.31 9.69 -26.92
CA GLN A 80 21.43 10.38 -27.56
C GLN A 80 22.77 9.97 -26.93
N LEU A 81 22.81 9.77 -25.62
CA LEU A 81 24.00 9.35 -24.88
C LEU A 81 24.44 7.91 -25.18
N GLU A 82 23.57 7.08 -25.75
CA GLU A 82 23.97 5.78 -26.33
C GLU A 82 24.93 5.94 -27.53
N ARG A 83 24.86 7.08 -28.23
CA ARG A 83 25.73 7.39 -29.40
C ARG A 83 27.00 8.13 -29.00
N THR A 84 26.94 8.95 -27.94
CA THR A 84 28.09 9.69 -27.40
C THR A 84 28.16 9.43 -25.89
N PRO A 85 28.95 8.42 -25.45
CA PRO A 85 28.87 7.93 -24.08
C PRO A 85 29.30 8.96 -23.04
N ASN A 86 28.39 9.31 -22.13
CA ASN A 86 28.70 9.97 -20.87
C ASN A 86 27.97 9.22 -19.74
N ALA A 87 28.70 8.30 -19.10
CA ALA A 87 28.13 7.37 -18.11
C ALA A 87 27.56 8.08 -16.87
N GLU A 88 28.17 9.18 -16.43
CA GLU A 88 27.71 9.95 -15.28
C GLU A 88 26.39 10.67 -15.58
N ARG A 89 26.30 11.31 -16.76
CA ARG A 89 25.09 11.98 -17.22
C ARG A 89 23.96 10.98 -17.46
N ALA A 90 24.24 9.83 -18.09
CA ALA A 90 23.25 8.79 -18.31
C ALA A 90 22.69 8.21 -16.99
N ALA A 91 23.54 7.95 -16.01
CA ALA A 91 23.10 7.48 -14.69
C ALA A 91 22.27 8.53 -13.93
N ALA A 92 22.63 9.81 -14.04
CA ALA A 92 21.87 10.91 -13.44
C ALA A 92 20.47 11.05 -14.06
N LEU A 93 20.37 10.99 -15.39
CA LEU A 93 19.10 11.06 -16.13
C LEU A 93 18.22 9.84 -15.85
N ALA A 94 18.78 8.62 -15.80
CA ALA A 94 18.04 7.41 -15.47
C ALA A 94 17.42 7.48 -14.06
N ARG A 95 18.16 7.99 -13.06
CA ARG A 95 17.62 8.22 -11.71
C ARG A 95 16.50 9.25 -11.71
N ARG A 96 16.67 10.37 -12.42
CA ARG A 96 15.66 11.44 -12.51
C ARG A 96 14.40 10.95 -13.25
N LEU A 97 14.55 10.15 -14.29
CA LEU A 97 13.43 9.55 -15.02
C LEU A 97 12.67 8.54 -14.15
N ALA A 98 13.37 7.73 -13.36
CA ALA A 98 12.75 6.81 -12.40
C ALA A 98 11.94 7.56 -11.32
N LEU A 99 12.43 8.71 -10.85
CA LEU A 99 11.69 9.59 -9.93
C LEU A 99 10.43 10.22 -10.58
N LEU A 100 10.45 10.42 -11.90
CA LEU A 100 9.33 10.99 -12.65
C LEU A 100 8.33 9.95 -13.17
N GLY A 101 8.61 8.65 -13.02
CA GLY A 101 7.74 7.55 -13.44
C GLY A 101 8.48 6.22 -13.54
N ALA A 102 8.69 5.54 -12.42
CA ALA A 102 9.18 4.17 -12.41
C ALA A 102 8.11 3.21 -12.98
N GLU A 103 8.27 2.84 -14.25
CA GLU A 103 8.56 1.48 -14.71
C GLU A 103 9.26 1.58 -16.07
N ALA A 104 10.56 1.27 -16.11
CA ALA A 104 11.29 1.04 -17.35
C ALA A 104 11.40 -0.47 -17.57
N THR A 105 10.79 -0.92 -18.67
CA THR A 105 10.84 -2.26 -19.24
C THR A 105 12.27 -2.68 -19.58
N MET A 106 12.70 -3.84 -19.07
CA MET A 106 13.65 -4.70 -19.76
C MET A 106 12.93 -5.98 -20.18
N THR A 107 12.83 -6.20 -21.50
CA THR A 107 12.35 -7.44 -22.10
C THR A 107 13.52 -8.37 -22.40
N VAL A 108 13.52 -9.56 -21.80
CA VAL A 108 14.08 -10.77 -22.42
C VAL A 108 13.01 -11.84 -22.32
N ALA A 109 12.58 -12.34 -23.48
CA ALA A 109 11.50 -13.29 -23.65
C ALA A 109 11.97 -14.74 -23.44
N VAL A 110 11.24 -15.53 -22.66
CA VAL A 110 11.10 -17.00 -22.81
C VAL A 110 9.69 -17.42 -22.38
N MET A 111 9.17 -18.42 -23.10
CA MET A 111 7.82 -18.98 -23.12
C MET A 111 7.29 -19.58 -21.79
N LEU A 112 5.94 -19.53 -21.69
CA LEU A 112 4.96 -20.27 -20.86
C LEU A 112 5.37 -21.70 -20.39
N PRO A 113 4.92 -22.18 -19.20
CA PRO A 113 3.54 -22.67 -19.05
C PRO A 113 2.84 -22.43 -17.68
N ASP A 114 1.55 -22.74 -17.72
CA ASP A 114 0.45 -22.81 -16.75
C ASP A 114 0.63 -22.60 -15.24
N ALA A 115 -0.42 -21.98 -14.69
CA ALA A 115 -0.72 -21.79 -13.28
C ALA A 115 -0.75 -23.09 -12.46
N PRO A 116 -0.67 -22.97 -11.12
CA PRO A 116 -1.81 -23.46 -10.36
C PRO A 116 -2.24 -22.53 -9.22
N GLY A 117 -3.56 -22.41 -9.07
CA GLY A 117 -4.22 -21.99 -7.83
C GLY A 117 -4.19 -23.09 -6.76
N ALA A 118 -4.66 -22.70 -5.58
CA ALA A 118 -4.58 -23.43 -4.31
C ALA A 118 -3.15 -23.59 -3.80
N ALA A 119 -2.93 -23.28 -2.52
CA ALA A 119 -1.69 -23.59 -1.84
C ALA A 119 -1.45 -25.11 -1.96
N ALA A 120 -0.58 -25.50 -2.89
CA ALA A 120 -0.09 -26.85 -2.96
C ALA A 120 0.60 -27.19 -1.63
N PRO A 121 0.56 -28.46 -1.18
CA PRO A 121 1.49 -28.92 -0.16
C PRO A 121 2.90 -28.53 -0.61
N LEU A 122 3.74 -28.08 0.33
CA LEU A 122 5.17 -27.83 0.06
C LEU A 122 5.74 -28.97 -0.80
N PRO A 123 6.53 -28.66 -1.85
CA PRO A 123 7.12 -29.69 -2.69
C PRO A 123 7.90 -30.67 -1.82
N ALA A 124 7.84 -31.95 -2.19
CA ALA A 124 8.67 -33.00 -1.60
C ALA A 124 10.14 -32.58 -1.65
N ALA A 125 10.91 -33.01 -0.65
CA ALA A 125 12.33 -32.73 -0.49
C ALA A 125 13.08 -32.77 -1.83
N PRO A 126 14.10 -31.91 -2.05
CA PRO A 126 14.92 -31.98 -3.26
C PRO A 126 15.39 -33.41 -3.46
N ALA A 127 15.12 -33.94 -4.65
CA ALA A 127 15.38 -35.33 -4.99
C ALA A 127 16.83 -35.69 -4.65
N ALA A 128 16.97 -36.77 -3.89
CA ALA A 128 18.24 -37.42 -3.64
C ALA A 128 18.97 -37.62 -4.97
N ALA A 129 20.20 -37.13 -5.06
CA ALA A 129 21.10 -37.48 -6.14
C ALA A 129 21.20 -39.01 -6.22
N GLU A 130 20.96 -39.56 -7.41
CA GLU A 130 21.23 -40.98 -7.69
C GLU A 130 22.72 -41.29 -7.42
N PRO A 131 23.03 -42.50 -6.92
CA PRO A 131 24.36 -42.86 -6.48
C PRO A 131 25.28 -43.11 -7.69
N LEU A 132 26.36 -42.33 -7.81
CA LEU A 132 27.50 -42.66 -8.68
C LEU A 132 28.62 -43.33 -7.86
N PRO A 133 29.39 -44.25 -8.48
CA PRO A 133 30.15 -45.27 -7.79
C PRO A 133 31.53 -44.80 -7.28
N ASP A 134 31.94 -45.41 -6.17
CA ASP A 134 33.29 -45.58 -5.61
C ASP A 134 34.23 -44.35 -5.42
N ALA A 135 34.17 -43.79 -4.20
CA ALA A 135 35.26 -43.44 -3.25
C ALA A 135 36.45 -42.52 -3.67
N PRO A 136 37.16 -41.83 -2.74
CA PRO A 136 37.32 -42.16 -1.31
C PRO A 136 37.25 -40.99 -0.29
N ALA A 137 37.30 -41.40 0.99
CA ALA A 137 37.56 -40.62 2.22
C ALA A 137 36.37 -39.91 2.87
N VAL A 138 35.70 -40.67 3.75
CA VAL A 138 34.70 -40.25 4.73
C VAL A 138 35.32 -39.23 5.69
N ALA A 139 34.93 -37.96 5.58
CA ALA A 139 34.98 -37.05 6.72
C ALA A 139 33.96 -37.56 7.73
N ALA A 140 34.41 -37.92 8.93
CA ALA A 140 33.56 -38.46 9.98
C ALA A 140 32.44 -37.47 10.33
N THR A 141 31.23 -37.72 9.81
CA THR A 141 30.00 -37.06 10.26
C THR A 141 29.83 -37.34 11.73
N ALA A 142 29.66 -36.29 12.55
CA ALA A 142 29.38 -36.45 13.96
C ALA A 142 28.16 -37.36 14.15
N PRO A 143 28.16 -38.27 15.15
CA PRO A 143 27.10 -39.28 15.30
C PRO A 143 25.67 -38.70 15.36
N GLY A 144 25.52 -37.44 15.80
CA GLY A 144 24.23 -36.74 15.82
C GLY A 144 23.74 -36.22 14.45
N THR A 145 24.61 -35.91 13.48
CA THR A 145 24.19 -35.35 12.18
C THR A 145 23.70 -36.44 11.21
N ALA A 146 24.25 -37.65 11.32
CA ALA A 146 23.80 -38.81 10.56
C ALA A 146 22.34 -39.20 10.91
N GLU A 147 22.00 -39.17 12.20
CA GLU A 147 20.63 -39.39 12.68
C GLU A 147 19.68 -38.27 12.22
N ALA A 148 20.13 -37.00 12.32
CA ALA A 148 19.36 -35.84 11.85
C ALA A 148 19.02 -35.93 10.35
N ARG A 149 19.99 -36.35 9.52
CA ARG A 149 19.79 -36.57 8.08
C ARG A 149 18.82 -37.72 7.80
N GLY A 150 18.89 -38.79 8.58
CA GLY A 150 17.95 -39.90 8.51
C GLY A 150 16.50 -39.44 8.77
N LEU A 151 16.29 -38.61 9.79
CA LEU A 151 14.98 -38.04 10.13
C LEU A 151 14.49 -37.05 9.07
N PHE A 152 15.40 -36.23 8.52
CA PHE A 152 15.09 -35.31 7.42
C PHE A 152 14.57 -36.05 6.19
N ASN A 153 15.26 -37.13 5.78
CA ASN A 153 14.87 -37.95 4.62
C ASN A 153 13.53 -38.70 4.84
N GLN A 154 13.13 -38.90 6.10
CA GLN A 154 11.84 -39.49 6.47
C GLN A 154 10.70 -38.45 6.57
N GLY A 155 10.98 -37.17 6.31
CA GLY A 155 10.00 -36.07 6.44
C GLY A 155 9.70 -35.68 7.89
N LYS A 156 10.48 -36.16 8.87
CA LYS A 156 10.32 -35.85 10.30
C LYS A 156 11.07 -34.56 10.66
N TYR A 157 10.64 -33.45 10.07
CA TYR A 157 11.39 -32.18 10.11
C TYR A 157 11.58 -31.60 11.53
N ALA A 158 10.59 -31.75 12.42
CA ALA A 158 10.71 -31.27 13.81
C ALA A 158 11.76 -32.06 14.61
N GLU A 159 11.75 -33.39 14.48
CA GLU A 159 12.73 -34.27 15.12
C GLU A 159 14.14 -34.05 14.53
N ALA A 160 14.23 -33.88 13.20
CA ALA A 160 15.48 -33.56 12.51
C ALA A 160 16.05 -32.21 12.97
N ALA A 161 15.23 -31.16 13.09
CA ALA A 161 15.66 -29.85 13.59
C ALA A 161 16.26 -29.93 15.00
N ALA A 162 15.64 -30.70 15.90
CA ALA A 162 16.13 -30.89 17.26
C ALA A 162 17.50 -31.60 17.29
N LYS A 163 17.69 -32.60 16.42
CA LYS A 163 18.97 -33.32 16.30
C LYS A 163 20.07 -32.46 15.66
N PHE A 164 19.75 -31.66 14.64
CA PHE A 164 20.68 -30.68 14.09
C PHE A 164 21.06 -29.60 15.12
N ALA A 165 20.10 -29.13 15.92
CA ALA A 165 20.37 -28.17 16.99
C ALA A 165 21.26 -28.78 18.10
N ALA A 166 21.04 -30.04 18.47
CA ALA A 166 21.88 -30.75 19.44
C ALA A 166 23.31 -31.03 18.92
N ALA A 167 23.47 -31.18 17.61
CA ALA A 167 24.77 -31.33 16.97
C ALA A 167 25.54 -30.01 16.82
N ARG A 168 24.87 -28.85 17.01
CA ARG A 168 25.44 -27.50 16.91
C ARG A 168 26.45 -27.25 18.04
N GLY A 169 27.71 -27.60 17.77
CA GLY A 169 28.82 -27.42 18.71
C GLY A 169 29.79 -28.60 18.79
N ALA A 170 29.39 -29.77 18.26
CA ALA A 170 30.26 -30.96 18.25
C ALA A 170 31.22 -30.98 17.04
N ALA A 171 30.77 -30.46 15.89
CA ALA A 171 31.56 -30.31 14.66
C ALA A 171 30.88 -29.27 13.73
N PRO A 172 31.62 -28.63 12.79
CA PRO A 172 31.00 -27.80 11.75
C PRO A 172 30.10 -28.65 10.85
N LEU A 173 28.87 -28.17 10.62
CA LEU A 173 27.93 -28.81 9.69
C LEU A 173 28.45 -28.69 8.25
N THR A 174 28.22 -29.72 7.43
CA THR A 174 28.42 -29.59 5.99
C THR A 174 27.41 -28.62 5.39
N GLN A 175 27.66 -28.14 4.16
CA GLN A 175 26.74 -27.25 3.47
C GLN A 175 25.35 -27.88 3.28
N ASP A 176 25.30 -29.18 2.95
CA ASP A 176 24.04 -29.92 2.78
C ASP A 176 23.30 -30.11 4.12
N GLU A 177 24.04 -30.34 5.21
CA GLU A 177 23.46 -30.44 6.56
C GLU A 177 22.92 -29.08 7.03
N ALA A 178 23.61 -27.99 6.70
CA ALA A 178 23.14 -26.63 7.00
C ALA A 178 21.88 -26.26 6.20
N VAL A 179 21.81 -26.66 4.92
CA VAL A 179 20.60 -26.51 4.08
C VAL A 179 19.43 -27.32 4.66
N ALA A 180 19.66 -28.60 5.00
CA ALA A 180 18.62 -29.47 5.56
C ALA A 180 18.08 -28.92 6.89
N TRP A 181 18.98 -28.43 7.76
CA TRP A 181 18.58 -27.83 9.03
C TRP A 181 17.79 -26.54 8.84
N ALA A 182 18.24 -25.65 7.94
CA ALA A 182 17.54 -24.43 7.61
C ALA A 182 16.14 -24.70 7.05
N TYR A 183 15.99 -25.72 6.20
CA TYR A 183 14.69 -26.15 5.69
C TYR A 183 13.77 -26.60 6.82
N CYS A 184 14.27 -27.41 7.76
CA CYS A 184 13.46 -27.86 8.89
C CYS A 184 12.93 -26.70 9.74
N ARG A 185 13.75 -25.67 9.97
CA ARG A 185 13.36 -24.47 10.71
C ARG A 185 12.32 -23.63 9.96
N ILE A 186 12.52 -23.42 8.66
CA ILE A 186 11.54 -22.73 7.81
C ILE A 186 10.21 -23.50 7.75
N ARG A 187 10.26 -24.84 7.73
CA ARG A 187 9.07 -25.68 7.78
C ARG A 187 8.33 -25.55 9.11
N ALA A 188 9.04 -25.61 10.24
CA ALA A 188 8.44 -25.43 11.56
C ALA A 188 7.80 -24.03 11.72
N ALA A 189 8.45 -23.00 11.18
CA ALA A 189 7.88 -21.66 11.12
C ALA A 189 6.61 -21.62 10.26
N ALA A 190 6.60 -22.29 9.09
CA ALA A 190 5.43 -22.41 8.24
C ALA A 190 4.26 -23.10 8.96
N ASP A 191 4.52 -24.22 9.63
CA ASP A 191 3.50 -24.96 10.38
C ASP A 191 2.94 -24.11 11.55
N THR A 192 3.75 -23.22 12.12
CA THR A 192 3.32 -22.24 13.14
C THR A 192 2.41 -21.16 12.54
N VAL A 193 2.77 -20.61 11.38
CA VAL A 193 2.07 -19.45 10.80
C VAL A 193 0.99 -19.82 9.78
N ASN A 194 0.77 -21.08 9.45
CA ASN A 194 -0.31 -21.49 8.53
C ASN A 194 -1.72 -21.47 9.17
N PRO A 195 -1.95 -21.95 10.40
CA PRO A 195 -3.28 -22.00 11.02
C PRO A 195 -3.92 -20.61 11.19
N SER A 196 -5.16 -20.38 10.75
CA SER A 196 -5.81 -19.05 10.70
C SER A 196 -5.90 -18.30 12.04
N GLY A 197 -5.77 -19.00 13.17
CA GLY A 197 -5.72 -18.43 14.53
C GLY A 197 -4.32 -18.26 15.12
N CYS A 198 -3.27 -18.16 14.30
CA CYS A 198 -1.89 -18.01 14.78
C CYS A 198 -1.75 -16.78 15.69
N ASP A 199 -1.23 -17.00 16.90
CA ASP A 199 -0.91 -15.92 17.83
C ASP A 199 0.16 -14.98 17.25
N PRO A 200 0.02 -13.65 17.35
CA PRO A 200 0.99 -12.69 16.82
C PRO A 200 2.40 -12.80 17.43
N THR A 201 2.51 -13.24 18.69
CA THR A 201 3.81 -13.46 19.34
C THR A 201 4.49 -14.70 18.76
N ALA A 202 3.72 -15.77 18.53
CA ALA A 202 4.19 -16.96 17.83
C ALA A 202 4.60 -16.65 16.38
N ALA A 203 3.86 -15.78 15.69
CA ALA A 203 4.20 -15.34 14.34
C ALA A 203 5.49 -14.49 14.31
N ALA A 204 5.71 -13.61 15.30
CA ALA A 204 6.95 -12.83 15.42
C ALA A 204 8.16 -13.72 15.74
N ALA A 205 7.98 -14.73 16.60
CA ALA A 205 9.02 -15.72 16.87
C ALA A 205 9.35 -16.56 15.62
N ALA A 206 8.33 -16.95 14.85
CA ALA A 206 8.51 -17.66 13.58
C ALA A 206 9.23 -16.80 12.52
N GLU A 207 8.94 -15.50 12.43
CA GLU A 207 9.67 -14.58 11.55
C GLU A 207 11.17 -14.51 11.91
N ALA A 208 11.48 -14.35 13.19
CA ALA A 208 12.86 -14.33 13.67
C ALA A 208 13.59 -15.66 13.39
N ASP A 209 12.89 -16.80 13.57
CA ASP A 209 13.46 -18.13 13.31
C ASP A 209 13.79 -18.33 11.83
N VAL A 210 12.93 -17.85 10.92
CA VAL A 210 13.17 -17.89 9.46
C VAL A 210 14.37 -17.03 9.06
N ILE A 211 14.51 -15.83 9.63
CA ILE A 211 15.67 -14.94 9.36
C ILE A 211 16.97 -15.65 9.77
N GLU A 212 17.00 -16.27 10.93
CA GLU A 212 18.16 -17.01 11.41
C GLU A 212 18.39 -18.30 10.62
N ALA A 213 17.34 -18.95 10.12
CA ALA A 213 17.47 -20.14 9.27
C ALA A 213 18.10 -19.81 7.92
N LEU A 214 17.72 -18.68 7.30
CA LEU A 214 18.29 -18.23 6.03
C LEU A 214 19.79 -17.92 6.11
N LYS A 215 20.29 -17.53 7.29
CA LYS A 215 21.73 -17.33 7.52
C LYS A 215 22.55 -18.62 7.52
N LEU A 216 21.92 -19.78 7.72
CA LEU A 216 22.62 -21.07 7.78
C LEU A 216 23.08 -21.56 6.40
N ALA A 217 22.39 -21.17 5.33
CA ALA A 217 22.70 -21.61 3.98
C ALA A 217 22.57 -20.46 2.96
N PRO A 218 23.47 -19.46 3.01
CA PRO A 218 23.46 -18.36 2.06
C PRO A 218 23.71 -18.86 0.63
N GLY A 219 22.94 -18.37 -0.34
CA GLY A 219 23.10 -18.73 -1.76
C GLY A 219 22.26 -19.93 -2.22
N ASN A 220 21.44 -20.53 -1.36
CA ASN A 220 20.44 -21.52 -1.78
C ASN A 220 19.15 -20.81 -2.24
N ALA A 221 18.99 -20.64 -3.55
CA ALA A 221 17.89 -19.88 -4.14
C ALA A 221 16.49 -20.41 -3.75
N GLU A 222 16.34 -21.73 -3.65
CA GLU A 222 15.05 -22.36 -3.31
C GLU A 222 14.70 -22.15 -1.84
N LEU A 223 15.66 -22.32 -0.95
CA LEU A 223 15.50 -22.06 0.48
C LEU A 223 15.21 -20.57 0.75
N GLU A 224 15.88 -19.66 0.03
CA GLU A 224 15.61 -18.23 0.11
C GLU A 224 14.19 -17.90 -0.37
N ARG A 225 13.73 -18.52 -1.46
CA ARG A 225 12.38 -18.33 -1.99
C ARG A 225 11.33 -18.78 -0.97
N VAL A 226 11.44 -20.00 -0.44
CA VAL A 226 10.51 -20.56 0.55
C VAL A 226 10.58 -19.78 1.86
N GLY A 227 11.78 -19.45 2.34
CA GLY A 227 11.98 -18.65 3.54
C GLY A 227 11.34 -17.26 3.42
N LYS A 228 11.54 -16.55 2.30
CA LYS A 228 10.89 -15.24 2.07
C LYS A 228 9.37 -15.33 2.06
N GLN A 229 8.80 -16.41 1.52
CA GLN A 229 7.34 -16.63 1.52
C GLN A 229 6.80 -16.82 2.94
N VAL A 230 7.44 -17.70 3.75
CA VAL A 230 7.04 -17.92 5.14
C VAL A 230 7.25 -16.65 5.97
N GLN A 231 8.36 -15.93 5.75
CA GLN A 231 8.64 -14.65 6.38
C GLN A 231 7.54 -13.61 6.09
N ALA A 232 7.07 -13.52 4.84
CA ALA A 232 6.00 -12.58 4.47
C ALA A 232 4.69 -12.91 5.21
N VAL A 233 4.33 -14.19 5.32
CA VAL A 233 3.14 -14.65 6.06
C VAL A 233 3.30 -14.40 7.56
N ALA A 234 4.45 -14.74 8.13
CA ALA A 234 4.79 -14.51 9.52
C ALA A 234 4.73 -13.02 9.87
N ARG A 235 5.30 -12.17 9.01
CA ARG A 235 5.29 -10.71 9.15
C ARG A 235 3.90 -10.11 9.03
N ALA A 236 3.07 -10.60 8.13
CA ALA A 236 1.68 -10.17 8.02
C ALA A 236 0.89 -10.51 9.30
N ARG A 237 1.12 -11.70 9.87
CA ARG A 237 0.43 -12.17 11.08
C ARG A 237 0.98 -11.58 12.38
N ALA A 238 2.29 -11.34 12.45
CA ALA A 238 2.92 -10.55 13.50
C ALA A 238 2.52 -9.07 13.41
N GLY A 239 2.37 -8.57 12.18
CA GLY A 239 1.87 -7.23 11.83
C GLY A 239 0.38 -7.04 12.07
N ASN A 240 -0.40 -8.12 12.29
CA ASN A 240 -1.78 -8.03 12.76
C ASN A 240 -1.89 -7.57 14.23
N LYS A 241 -0.76 -7.29 14.89
CA LYS A 241 -0.71 -6.44 16.08
C LYS A 241 -0.91 -4.94 15.76
N ALA A 242 -0.85 -4.51 14.50
CA ALA A 242 -0.95 -3.09 14.10
C ALA A 242 -2.29 -2.69 13.46
N ALA A 243 -3.17 -3.63 13.14
CA ALA A 243 -4.56 -3.32 12.76
C ALA A 243 -5.47 -3.05 13.99
N GLY A 244 -4.95 -3.21 15.20
CA GLY A 244 -5.68 -2.97 16.45
C GLY A 244 -4.84 -2.50 17.64
N ALA A 245 -3.57 -2.12 17.44
CA ALA A 245 -2.84 -1.38 18.48
C ALA A 245 -3.55 -0.03 18.66
N PRO A 246 -3.90 0.37 19.90
CA PRO A 246 -4.47 1.69 20.13
C PRO A 246 -3.47 2.72 19.59
N ALA A 247 -3.93 3.56 18.65
CA ALA A 247 -3.17 4.70 18.19
C ALA A 247 -2.65 5.45 19.44
N ALA A 248 -1.38 5.84 19.42
CA ALA A 248 -0.74 6.42 20.60
C ALA A 248 -1.62 7.57 21.15
N ALA A 249 -1.72 7.64 22.48
CA ALA A 249 -2.46 8.71 23.14
C ALA A 249 -1.95 10.06 22.61
N VAL A 250 -2.88 10.93 22.22
CA VAL A 250 -2.50 12.24 21.69
C VAL A 250 -1.75 13.00 22.78
N PRO A 251 -0.55 13.54 22.50
CA PRO A 251 0.21 14.29 23.49
C PRO A 251 -0.61 15.43 24.12
N GLY A 252 -0.33 15.70 25.40
CA GLY A 252 -1.08 16.69 26.19
C GLY A 252 -0.93 18.14 25.70
N ASP A 253 0.14 18.45 24.96
CA ASP A 253 0.40 19.78 24.37
C ASP A 253 -0.47 20.09 23.14
N TRP A 254 -1.24 19.12 22.64
CA TRP A 254 -2.15 19.35 21.51
C TRP A 254 -3.42 20.04 22.02
N GLU A 255 -3.90 21.01 21.26
CA GLU A 255 -5.13 21.73 21.55
C GLU A 255 -6.33 20.95 21.00
N ALA A 256 -7.54 21.30 21.44
CA ALA A 256 -8.78 20.68 20.96
C ALA A 256 -9.80 21.73 20.53
N VAL A 257 -10.44 21.48 19.39
CA VAL A 257 -11.69 22.11 18.97
C VAL A 257 -12.81 21.09 19.13
N GLU A 258 -13.96 21.52 19.63
CA GLU A 258 -15.11 20.65 19.82
C GLU A 258 -16.32 21.10 18.99
N SER A 259 -17.04 20.12 18.46
CA SER A 259 -18.38 20.24 17.89
C SER A 259 -19.33 19.28 18.63
N PRO A 260 -20.63 19.20 18.28
CA PRO A 260 -21.56 18.26 18.91
C PRO A 260 -21.08 16.79 18.91
N SER A 261 -20.59 16.30 17.77
CA SER A 261 -20.21 14.90 17.54
C SER A 261 -18.69 14.68 17.47
N PHE A 262 -17.86 15.72 17.42
CA PHE A 262 -16.41 15.60 17.20
C PHE A 262 -15.56 16.37 18.21
N ARG A 263 -14.37 15.82 18.47
CA ARG A 263 -13.27 16.50 19.14
C ARG A 263 -12.05 16.45 18.22
N VAL A 264 -11.63 17.59 17.69
CA VAL A 264 -10.48 17.70 16.78
C VAL A 264 -9.25 18.13 17.55
N ARG A 265 -8.26 17.22 17.67
CA ARG A 265 -6.94 17.47 18.25
C ARG A 265 -5.99 17.99 17.17
N HIS A 266 -5.29 19.10 17.45
CA HIS A 266 -4.39 19.72 16.48
C HIS A 266 -3.16 20.36 17.14
N LYS A 267 -2.16 20.71 16.32
CA LYS A 267 -0.96 21.44 16.74
C LYS A 267 -0.73 22.67 15.88
N GLY A 268 -0.92 23.86 16.46
CA GLY A 268 -0.54 25.15 15.86
C GLY A 268 -1.43 25.69 14.72
N ASN A 269 -2.45 24.94 14.25
CA ASN A 269 -3.38 25.41 13.21
C ASN A 269 -4.85 25.25 13.63
N LYS A 270 -5.32 26.16 14.50
CA LYS A 270 -6.70 26.14 14.99
C LYS A 270 -7.73 26.38 13.87
N ALA A 271 -7.43 27.26 12.91
CA ALA A 271 -8.35 27.57 11.81
C ALA A 271 -8.66 26.33 10.96
N LEU A 272 -7.66 25.50 10.67
CA LEU A 272 -7.87 24.22 10.01
C LEU A 272 -8.70 23.27 10.89
N ALA A 273 -8.43 23.21 12.18
CA ALA A 273 -9.19 22.35 13.10
C ALA A 273 -10.68 22.75 13.19
N ASP A 274 -10.98 24.06 13.22
CA ASP A 274 -12.36 24.58 13.16
C ASP A 274 -13.03 24.20 11.83
N ALA A 275 -12.33 24.35 10.71
CA ALA A 275 -12.84 23.97 9.39
C ALA A 275 -13.11 22.45 9.29
N VAL A 276 -12.21 21.62 9.81
CA VAL A 276 -12.37 20.16 9.87
C VAL A 276 -13.55 19.77 10.77
N ALA A 277 -13.70 20.40 11.94
CA ALA A 277 -14.82 20.12 12.85
C ALA A 277 -16.17 20.44 12.18
N ALA A 278 -16.28 21.60 11.53
CA ALA A 278 -17.50 21.98 10.81
C ALA A 278 -17.77 21.05 9.61
N ALA A 279 -16.74 20.73 8.81
CA ALA A 279 -16.87 19.80 7.69
C ALA A 279 -17.27 18.40 8.15
N ALA A 280 -16.75 17.91 9.28
CA ALA A 280 -17.06 16.59 9.81
C ALA A 280 -18.54 16.45 10.19
N GLU A 281 -19.15 17.48 10.79
CA GLU A 281 -20.60 17.47 11.08
C GLU A 281 -21.45 17.41 9.81
N VAL A 282 -21.10 18.22 8.81
CA VAL A 282 -21.79 18.23 7.51
C VAL A 282 -21.64 16.86 6.83
N ARG A 283 -20.42 16.35 6.71
CA ARG A 283 -20.14 15.05 6.06
C ARG A 283 -20.78 13.88 6.80
N ARG A 284 -20.86 13.93 8.13
CA ARG A 284 -21.58 12.93 8.91
C ARG A 284 -23.05 12.92 8.53
N ALA A 285 -23.69 14.09 8.54
CA ALA A 285 -25.11 14.21 8.19
C ALA A 285 -25.40 13.76 6.76
N GLU A 286 -24.57 14.15 5.80
CA GLU A 286 -24.67 13.72 4.41
C GLU A 286 -24.50 12.20 4.26
N THR A 287 -23.51 11.61 4.93
CA THR A 287 -23.24 10.17 4.84
C THR A 287 -24.40 9.34 5.40
N PHE A 288 -24.94 9.72 6.57
CA PHE A 288 -26.16 9.08 7.08
C PHE A 288 -27.33 9.25 6.12
N THR A 289 -27.59 10.49 5.67
CA THR A 289 -28.70 10.80 4.76
C THR A 289 -28.64 9.96 3.50
N ARG A 290 -27.45 9.85 2.90
CA ARG A 290 -27.21 9.06 1.68
C ARG A 290 -27.56 7.59 1.88
N TRP A 291 -27.10 6.98 2.97
CA TRP A 291 -27.16 5.52 3.12
C TRP A 291 -28.36 5.02 3.92
N SER A 292 -28.85 5.74 4.92
CA SER A 292 -29.88 5.26 5.85
C SER A 292 -30.99 6.27 6.16
N GLY A 293 -30.92 7.47 5.61
CA GLY A 293 -31.76 8.61 6.02
C GLY A 293 -31.10 9.49 7.09
N PRO A 294 -31.80 10.52 7.58
CA PRO A 294 -31.19 11.53 8.44
C PRO A 294 -30.54 10.91 9.68
N PRO A 295 -29.39 11.43 10.15
CA PRO A 295 -28.77 10.93 11.37
C PRO A 295 -29.71 11.11 12.56
N GLY A 296 -29.54 10.26 13.58
CA GLY A 296 -30.08 10.53 14.90
C GLY A 296 -29.39 11.74 15.56
N GLY A 297 -29.48 11.84 16.89
CA GLY A 297 -28.77 12.86 17.65
C GLY A 297 -27.25 12.83 17.46
N ALA A 298 -26.57 13.82 18.04
CA ALA A 298 -25.12 13.83 18.14
C ALA A 298 -24.60 12.54 18.81
N TRP A 299 -23.39 12.11 18.45
CA TRP A 299 -22.80 10.93 19.10
C TRP A 299 -22.53 11.21 20.57
N GLY A 300 -23.06 10.35 21.46
CA GLY A 300 -22.89 10.50 22.92
C GLY A 300 -21.42 10.49 23.35
N ALA A 301 -20.60 9.62 22.74
CA ALA A 301 -19.15 9.72 22.76
C ALA A 301 -18.66 10.34 21.44
N LYS A 302 -18.07 11.53 21.54
CA LYS A 302 -17.55 12.26 20.38
C LYS A 302 -16.50 11.43 19.65
N CYS A 303 -16.48 11.53 18.33
CA CYS A 303 -15.41 11.00 17.51
C CYS A 303 -14.16 11.88 17.67
N GLU A 304 -13.04 11.28 18.03
CA GLU A 304 -11.75 11.98 18.12
C GLU A 304 -11.15 12.09 16.72
N ILE A 305 -10.83 13.30 16.26
CA ILE A 305 -10.09 13.52 15.02
C ILE A 305 -8.70 14.03 15.41
N VAL A 306 -7.64 13.35 15.02
CA VAL A 306 -6.25 13.75 15.26
C VAL A 306 -5.66 14.27 13.96
N LEU A 307 -5.36 15.58 13.93
CA LEU A 307 -4.74 16.24 12.78
C LEU A 307 -3.22 16.21 12.92
N HIS A 308 -2.60 15.23 12.27
CA HIS A 308 -1.16 15.06 12.24
C HIS A 308 -0.52 16.13 11.35
N PRO A 309 0.38 16.99 11.88
CA PRO A 309 0.94 18.10 11.11
C PRO A 309 1.64 17.70 9.81
N THR A 310 2.23 16.51 9.76
CA THR A 310 3.00 16.02 8.60
C THR A 310 2.82 14.52 8.41
N ALA A 311 3.14 14.03 7.21
CA ALA A 311 3.28 12.61 6.91
C ALA A 311 4.16 11.83 7.91
N ALA A 312 5.27 12.44 8.35
CA ALA A 312 6.20 11.82 9.31
C ALA A 312 5.58 11.72 10.71
N CYS A 313 4.87 12.76 11.17
CA CYS A 313 4.12 12.73 12.42
C CYS A 313 3.04 11.65 12.39
N TYR A 314 2.28 11.59 11.30
CA TYR A 314 1.26 10.57 11.06
C TYR A 314 1.85 9.16 11.18
N ALA A 315 2.91 8.88 10.42
CA ALA A 315 3.55 7.56 10.45
C ALA A 315 4.08 7.20 11.84
N ALA A 316 4.74 8.14 12.52
CA ALA A 316 5.31 7.90 13.85
C ALA A 316 4.24 7.63 14.91
N MET A 317 3.12 8.35 14.89
CA MET A 317 2.06 8.21 15.91
C MET A 317 1.09 7.06 15.65
N THR A 318 0.94 6.65 14.40
CA THR A 318 -0.07 5.66 14.00
C THR A 318 0.53 4.32 13.59
N ASN A 319 1.84 4.26 13.38
CA ASN A 319 2.54 3.11 12.79
C ASN A 319 1.99 2.71 11.40
N ARG A 320 1.40 3.68 10.67
CA ARG A 320 0.93 3.53 9.29
C ARG A 320 1.95 4.13 8.30
N PRO A 321 1.93 3.72 7.01
CA PRO A 321 2.81 4.32 6.01
C PRO A 321 2.61 5.83 5.88
N ALA A 322 3.71 6.59 5.75
CA ALA A 322 3.68 8.04 5.56
C ALA A 322 2.92 8.48 4.29
N ALA A 323 2.79 7.58 3.31
CA ALA A 323 2.02 7.82 2.09
C ALA A 323 0.50 7.86 2.32
N GLY A 324 -0.01 7.29 3.41
CA GLY A 324 -1.44 7.35 3.74
C GLY A 324 -1.88 8.77 4.07
N THR A 325 -3.11 9.13 3.71
CA THR A 325 -3.73 10.45 4.00
C THR A 325 -4.54 10.45 5.29
N GLY A 326 -4.97 9.26 5.72
CA GLY A 326 -5.68 9.07 6.98
C GLY A 326 -6.07 7.61 7.20
N HIS A 327 -6.65 7.33 8.36
CA HIS A 327 -7.39 6.10 8.64
C HIS A 327 -8.43 6.31 9.74
N ALA A 328 -9.46 5.47 9.75
CA ALA A 328 -10.43 5.36 10.84
C ALA A 328 -10.14 4.17 11.76
N THR A 329 -10.43 4.35 13.06
CA THR A 329 -10.46 3.30 14.07
C THR A 329 -11.79 3.37 14.81
N VAL A 330 -12.51 2.25 14.86
CA VAL A 330 -13.76 2.13 15.63
C VAL A 330 -13.69 0.89 16.50
N LYS A 331 -14.02 1.03 17.79
CA LYS A 331 -14.19 -0.11 18.69
C LYS A 331 -15.66 -0.26 19.05
N LEU A 332 -16.15 -1.48 18.91
CA LEU A 332 -17.53 -1.86 19.24
C LEU A 332 -17.52 -2.67 20.55
N SER A 333 -18.50 -2.42 21.41
CA SER A 333 -18.84 -3.28 22.55
C SER A 333 -20.33 -3.55 22.54
N GLY A 334 -20.71 -4.84 22.51
CA GLY A 334 -22.12 -5.24 22.41
C GLY A 334 -22.85 -4.65 21.19
N GLY A 335 -22.15 -4.51 20.06
CA GLY A 335 -22.69 -3.89 18.83
C GLY A 335 -22.90 -2.38 18.91
N ARG A 336 -22.32 -1.69 19.90
CA ARG A 336 -22.36 -0.22 20.00
C ARG A 336 -20.94 0.34 19.94
N PRO A 337 -20.67 1.40 19.16
CA PRO A 337 -19.34 1.99 19.19
C PRO A 337 -19.05 2.66 20.51
N THR A 338 -17.98 2.22 21.16
CA THR A 338 -17.43 2.79 22.40
C THR A 338 -16.29 3.76 22.13
N GLU A 339 -15.62 3.62 20.98
CA GLU A 339 -14.54 4.50 20.54
C GLU A 339 -14.68 4.75 19.05
N ARG A 340 -14.56 6.02 18.64
CA ARG A 340 -14.48 6.46 17.26
C ARG A 340 -13.29 7.40 17.15
N ARG A 341 -12.34 7.08 16.27
CA ARG A 341 -11.16 7.90 16.04
C ARG A 341 -10.83 7.98 14.56
N LEU A 342 -10.49 9.18 14.10
CA LEU A 342 -9.92 9.47 12.79
C LEU A 342 -8.51 10.02 12.99
N ASP A 343 -7.52 9.45 12.33
CA ASP A 343 -6.19 10.03 12.25
C ASP A 343 -6.00 10.54 10.83
N LEU A 344 -5.84 11.85 10.66
CA LEU A 344 -5.78 12.50 9.35
C LEU A 344 -4.53 13.37 9.22
N ARG A 345 -4.00 13.49 8.01
CA ARG A 345 -2.87 14.37 7.72
C ARG A 345 -3.32 15.80 7.45
N ALA A 346 -2.77 16.75 8.21
CA ALA A 346 -3.04 18.17 8.06
C ALA A 346 -2.31 18.80 6.85
N ASP A 347 -1.23 18.16 6.38
CA ASP A 347 -0.45 18.56 5.21
C ASP A 347 -1.04 18.02 3.89
N ASP A 348 -2.15 17.30 3.92
CA ASP A 348 -2.86 16.84 2.73
C ASP A 348 -3.76 17.96 2.17
N PRO A 349 -3.51 18.47 0.95
CA PRO A 349 -4.37 19.48 0.33
C PRO A 349 -5.80 18.96 0.09
N ASP A 350 -5.96 17.64 -0.02
CA ASP A 350 -7.23 16.96 -0.26
C ASP A 350 -7.91 16.49 1.04
N LEU A 351 -7.45 16.97 2.21
CA LEU A 351 -7.95 16.56 3.53
C LEU A 351 -9.48 16.68 3.65
N ILE A 352 -10.04 17.87 3.42
CA ILE A 352 -11.47 18.13 3.55
C ILE A 352 -12.30 17.50 2.41
N PRO A 353 -11.90 17.62 1.13
CA PRO A 353 -12.71 17.07 0.04
C PRO A 353 -12.66 15.53 -0.08
N ASN A 354 -11.59 14.87 0.40
CA ASN A 354 -11.35 13.45 0.13
C ASN A 354 -11.03 12.63 1.40
N ALA A 355 -9.96 12.96 2.14
CA ALA A 355 -9.53 12.11 3.26
C ALA A 355 -10.56 12.06 4.41
N LEU A 356 -11.05 13.21 4.85
CA LEU A 356 -12.06 13.31 5.89
C LEU A 356 -13.35 12.54 5.55
N PRO A 357 -14.02 12.76 4.41
CA PRO A 357 -15.25 12.03 4.09
C PRO A 357 -15.02 10.52 3.91
N ARG A 358 -13.87 10.11 3.36
CA ARG A 358 -13.51 8.68 3.24
C ARG A 358 -13.43 8.02 4.61
N GLU A 359 -12.60 8.55 5.50
CA GLU A 359 -12.42 7.95 6.82
C GLU A 359 -13.67 8.06 7.70
N LEU A 360 -14.42 9.16 7.57
CA LEU A 360 -15.69 9.31 8.28
C LEU A 360 -16.73 8.30 7.83
N THR A 361 -16.72 7.89 6.56
CA THR A 361 -17.64 6.86 6.06
C THR A 361 -17.43 5.55 6.81
N HIS A 362 -16.19 5.12 7.06
CA HIS A 362 -15.92 3.92 7.85
C HIS A 362 -16.48 4.03 9.29
N VAL A 363 -16.43 5.22 9.89
CA VAL A 363 -17.03 5.45 11.22
C VAL A 363 -18.55 5.34 11.19
N VAL A 364 -19.20 5.90 10.16
CA VAL A 364 -20.66 5.81 9.99
C VAL A 364 -21.08 4.37 9.69
N LEU A 365 -20.32 3.63 8.88
CA LEU A 365 -20.62 2.23 8.57
C LEU A 365 -20.66 1.36 9.83
N ALA A 366 -19.83 1.64 10.83
CA ALA A 366 -19.89 0.93 12.11
C ALA A 366 -21.20 1.15 12.89
N ASP A 367 -21.88 2.29 12.70
CA ASP A 367 -23.23 2.52 13.25
C ASP A 367 -24.29 1.81 12.40
N LEU A 368 -24.12 1.75 11.07
CA LEU A 368 -25.08 1.14 10.15
C LEU A 368 -25.05 -0.40 10.16
N PHE A 369 -23.91 -0.97 10.56
CA PHE A 369 -23.61 -2.39 10.57
C PHE A 369 -23.01 -2.85 11.92
N PRO A 370 -23.77 -2.74 13.03
CA PRO A 370 -23.25 -2.99 14.38
C PRO A 370 -22.90 -4.45 14.68
N GLY A 371 -23.46 -5.40 13.93
CA GLY A 371 -23.23 -6.83 14.13
C GLY A 371 -22.09 -7.39 13.29
N THR A 372 -22.14 -7.14 11.99
CA THR A 372 -21.17 -7.65 11.01
C THR A 372 -20.79 -6.52 10.06
N PRO A 373 -19.50 -6.14 9.97
CA PRO A 373 -19.07 -5.08 9.06
C PRO A 373 -19.37 -5.47 7.60
N PRO A 374 -19.63 -4.49 6.71
CA PRO A 374 -19.77 -4.77 5.29
C PRO A 374 -18.55 -5.49 4.72
N PRO A 375 -18.71 -6.22 3.60
CA PRO A 375 -17.57 -6.71 2.84
C PRO A 375 -16.64 -5.56 2.45
N LYS A 376 -15.32 -5.80 2.48
CA LYS A 376 -14.31 -4.75 2.29
C LYS A 376 -14.48 -3.96 0.98
N TRP A 377 -14.87 -4.62 -0.11
CA TRP A 377 -15.07 -3.94 -1.40
C TRP A 377 -16.19 -2.90 -1.31
N ALA A 378 -17.25 -3.20 -0.53
CA ALA A 378 -18.36 -2.29 -0.34
C ALA A 378 -17.94 -1.14 0.59
N GLU A 379 -17.21 -1.42 1.68
CA GLU A 379 -16.69 -0.38 2.58
C GLU A 379 -15.84 0.64 1.83
N GLU A 380 -14.83 0.18 1.08
CA GLU A 380 -13.91 1.04 0.34
C GLU A 380 -14.63 1.81 -0.78
N GLY A 381 -15.54 1.14 -1.50
CA GLY A 381 -16.31 1.79 -2.56
C GLY A 381 -17.22 2.89 -2.02
N MET A 382 -17.93 2.63 -0.92
CA MET A 382 -18.76 3.64 -0.24
C MET A 382 -17.92 4.81 0.28
N ALA A 383 -16.75 4.52 0.85
CA ALA A 383 -15.86 5.54 1.41
C ALA A 383 -15.29 6.47 0.34
N VAL A 384 -14.81 5.93 -0.78
CA VAL A 384 -14.31 6.76 -1.90
C VAL A 384 -15.44 7.57 -2.54
N LEU A 385 -16.64 7.02 -2.66
CA LEU A 385 -17.80 7.75 -3.20
C LEU A 385 -18.25 8.93 -2.33
N ALA A 386 -17.80 9.02 -1.08
CA ALA A 386 -18.04 10.18 -0.22
C ALA A 386 -17.08 11.36 -0.53
N GLY A 387 -15.99 11.10 -1.27
CA GLY A 387 -15.02 12.10 -1.68
C GLY A 387 -15.49 12.96 -2.86
N SER A 388 -14.57 13.74 -3.42
CA SER A 388 -14.83 14.59 -4.58
C SER A 388 -15.12 13.81 -5.88
N PRO A 389 -15.84 14.40 -6.84
CA PRO A 389 -16.01 13.81 -8.18
C PRO A 389 -14.68 13.50 -8.88
N ASP A 390 -13.65 14.31 -8.65
CA ASP A 390 -12.32 14.11 -9.20
C ASP A 390 -11.64 12.87 -8.60
N GLU A 391 -11.83 12.62 -7.31
CA GLU A 391 -11.34 11.39 -6.67
C GLU A 391 -11.98 10.15 -7.31
N VAL A 392 -13.31 10.11 -7.43
CA VAL A 392 -14.03 8.99 -8.04
C VAL A 392 -13.57 8.80 -9.49
N SER A 393 -13.41 9.90 -10.24
CA SER A 393 -12.95 9.87 -11.63
C SER A 393 -11.54 9.28 -11.79
N ARG A 394 -10.65 9.41 -10.79
CA ARG A 394 -9.33 8.75 -10.81
C ARG A 394 -9.48 7.23 -10.87
N TYR A 395 -10.37 6.64 -10.06
CA TYR A 395 -10.61 5.19 -10.06
C TYR A 395 -11.24 4.71 -11.37
N VAL A 396 -12.18 5.48 -11.94
CA VAL A 396 -12.80 5.16 -13.23
C VAL A 396 -11.73 5.12 -14.35
N ARG A 397 -10.86 6.14 -14.43
CA ARG A 397 -9.78 6.17 -15.44
C ARG A 397 -8.78 5.04 -15.26
N THR A 398 -8.42 4.74 -14.00
CA THR A 398 -7.46 3.67 -13.69
C THR A 398 -8.05 2.28 -13.94
N LEU A 399 -9.37 2.09 -13.82
CA LEU A 399 -10.03 0.81 -14.08
C LEU A 399 -9.72 0.26 -15.47
N SER A 400 -9.79 1.09 -16.52
CA SER A 400 -9.51 0.65 -17.90
C SER A 400 -8.06 0.20 -18.07
N ARG A 401 -7.11 0.83 -17.37
CA ARG A 401 -5.71 0.39 -17.33
C ARG A 401 -5.59 -0.96 -16.63
N CYS A 402 -6.19 -1.10 -15.44
CA CYS A 402 -6.19 -2.36 -14.69
C CYS A 402 -6.79 -3.53 -15.51
N ALA A 403 -7.86 -3.25 -16.27
CA ALA A 403 -8.49 -4.23 -17.14
C ALA A 403 -7.55 -4.73 -18.23
N ARG A 404 -6.86 -3.82 -18.93
CA ARG A 404 -5.88 -4.19 -19.98
C ARG A 404 -4.66 -4.91 -19.43
N ALA A 405 -4.23 -4.58 -18.21
CA ALA A 405 -3.09 -5.19 -17.56
C ALA A 405 -3.39 -6.54 -16.86
N GLY A 406 -4.65 -6.99 -16.86
CA GLY A 406 -5.03 -8.23 -16.14
C GLY A 406 -4.93 -8.09 -14.62
N GLU A 407 -5.04 -6.87 -14.09
CA GLU A 407 -4.98 -6.58 -12.65
C GLU A 407 -6.33 -6.69 -11.95
N LEU A 408 -7.43 -6.82 -12.70
CA LEU A 408 -8.75 -6.98 -12.12
C LEU A 408 -8.93 -8.37 -11.50
N VAL A 409 -9.46 -8.38 -10.28
CA VAL A 409 -9.88 -9.59 -9.59
C VAL A 409 -11.22 -10.06 -10.17
N PRO A 410 -11.43 -11.38 -10.39
CA PRO A 410 -12.73 -11.92 -10.79
C PRO A 410 -13.85 -11.49 -9.82
N MET A 411 -15.06 -11.24 -10.33
CA MET A 411 -16.14 -10.66 -9.51
C MET A 411 -16.52 -11.57 -8.33
N ALA A 412 -16.58 -12.89 -8.56
CA ALA A 412 -16.88 -13.84 -7.49
C ALA A 412 -15.87 -13.72 -6.33
N SER A 413 -14.57 -13.63 -6.66
CA SER A 413 -13.52 -13.46 -5.66
C SER A 413 -13.59 -12.09 -4.98
N LEU A 414 -13.84 -11.01 -5.73
CA LEU A 414 -13.98 -9.66 -5.16
C LEU A 414 -15.09 -9.60 -4.11
N LEU A 415 -16.24 -10.25 -4.37
CA LEU A 415 -17.39 -10.24 -3.46
C LEU A 415 -17.18 -11.09 -2.19
N GLU A 416 -16.23 -12.03 -2.21
CA GLU A 416 -15.93 -12.95 -1.10
C GLU A 416 -14.66 -12.59 -0.33
N LEU A 417 -13.82 -11.69 -0.87
CA LEU A 417 -12.59 -11.25 -0.20
C LEU A 417 -12.91 -10.61 1.16
N THR A 418 -12.38 -11.23 2.20
CA THR A 418 -12.49 -10.73 3.58
C THR A 418 -11.39 -9.74 3.95
N ASP A 419 -10.32 -9.70 3.16
CA ASP A 419 -9.16 -8.82 3.33
C ASP A 419 -8.65 -8.33 1.97
N PHE A 420 -7.72 -7.37 1.98
CA PHE A 420 -7.09 -6.87 0.77
C PHE A 420 -6.31 -7.98 0.05
N PRO A 421 -6.31 -7.98 -1.30
CA PRO A 421 -5.52 -8.93 -2.07
C PRO A 421 -4.02 -8.60 -1.99
N ALA A 422 -3.19 -9.42 -2.64
CA ALA A 422 -1.76 -9.15 -2.78
C ALA A 422 -1.50 -7.76 -3.39
N ALA A 423 -0.36 -7.16 -3.02
CA ALA A 423 -0.04 -5.75 -3.32
C ALA A 423 -0.17 -5.38 -4.81
N ASP A 424 0.15 -6.30 -5.71
CA ASP A 424 0.05 -6.14 -7.17
C ASP A 424 -1.41 -6.08 -7.69
N LYS A 425 -2.38 -6.57 -6.90
CA LYS A 425 -3.81 -6.56 -7.24
C LYS A 425 -4.62 -5.54 -6.44
N VAL A 426 -4.04 -4.88 -5.42
CA VAL A 426 -4.75 -3.90 -4.57
C VAL A 426 -5.33 -2.76 -5.41
N THR A 427 -4.57 -2.21 -6.35
CA THR A 427 -5.06 -1.12 -7.22
C THR A 427 -6.25 -1.55 -8.06
N GLY A 428 -6.18 -2.74 -8.68
CA GLY A 428 -7.27 -3.31 -9.46
C GLY A 428 -8.51 -3.57 -8.60
N TYR A 429 -8.31 -4.09 -7.39
CA TYR A 429 -9.37 -4.31 -6.40
C TYR A 429 -10.07 -3.03 -5.97
N LEU A 430 -9.33 -1.97 -5.64
CA LEU A 430 -9.93 -0.68 -5.27
C LEU A 430 -10.69 -0.06 -6.45
N CYS A 431 -10.11 -0.09 -7.66
CA CYS A 431 -10.80 0.40 -8.86
C CYS A 431 -12.11 -0.36 -9.13
N ALA A 432 -12.07 -1.70 -9.03
CA ALA A 432 -13.26 -2.52 -9.20
C ALA A 432 -14.30 -2.26 -8.11
N SER A 433 -13.87 -2.14 -6.85
CA SER A 433 -14.74 -1.85 -5.69
C SER A 433 -15.49 -0.53 -5.87
N VAL A 434 -14.77 0.57 -6.15
CA VAL A 434 -15.36 1.91 -6.30
C VAL A 434 -16.34 1.95 -7.46
N THR A 435 -15.93 1.46 -8.62
CA THR A 435 -16.79 1.50 -9.82
C THR A 435 -17.94 0.51 -9.77
N LEU A 436 -17.83 -0.59 -9.02
CA LEU A 436 -18.92 -1.51 -8.78
C LEU A 436 -19.98 -0.89 -7.85
N VAL A 437 -19.57 -0.27 -6.74
CA VAL A 437 -20.52 0.43 -5.86
C VAL A 437 -21.21 1.55 -6.63
N ASP A 438 -20.47 2.37 -7.39
CA ASP A 438 -21.03 3.43 -8.23
C ASP A 438 -22.07 2.89 -9.22
N TYR A 439 -21.75 1.79 -9.90
CA TYR A 439 -22.66 1.11 -10.83
C TYR A 439 -23.94 0.63 -10.15
N LEU A 440 -23.82 -0.09 -9.02
CA LEU A 440 -24.97 -0.65 -8.30
C LEU A 440 -25.86 0.44 -7.69
N VAL A 441 -25.27 1.55 -7.24
CA VAL A 441 -26.00 2.75 -6.80
C VAL A 441 -26.71 3.41 -7.98
N LYS A 442 -26.07 3.58 -9.14
CA LYS A 442 -26.71 4.14 -10.33
C LYS A 442 -27.87 3.30 -10.85
N LEU A 443 -27.83 1.98 -10.66
CA LEU A 443 -28.90 1.08 -11.09
C LEU A 443 -30.20 1.24 -10.30
N LYS A 444 -30.14 1.28 -8.95
CA LYS A 444 -31.34 1.23 -8.09
C LYS A 444 -31.32 2.19 -6.90
N GLY A 445 -30.29 3.02 -6.76
CA GLY A 445 -30.11 3.99 -5.68
C GLY A 445 -29.40 3.42 -4.44
N GLU A 446 -29.01 4.32 -3.54
CA GLU A 446 -28.21 4.03 -2.35
C GLU A 446 -28.91 3.15 -1.33
N GLN A 447 -30.21 3.33 -1.14
CA GLN A 447 -31.00 2.53 -0.20
C GLN A 447 -31.09 1.06 -0.63
N HIS A 448 -31.25 0.81 -1.93
CA HIS A 448 -31.22 -0.55 -2.49
C HIS A 448 -29.83 -1.17 -2.35
N PHE A 449 -28.77 -0.39 -2.58
CA PHE A 449 -27.41 -0.86 -2.36
C PHE A 449 -27.16 -1.24 -0.89
N LEU A 450 -27.59 -0.42 0.07
CA LEU A 450 -27.44 -0.75 1.49
C LEU A 450 -28.22 -2.02 1.87
N MET A 451 -29.45 -2.17 1.34
CA MET A 451 -30.24 -3.39 1.52
C MET A 451 -29.54 -4.60 0.93
N PHE A 452 -28.93 -4.47 -0.25
CA PHE A 452 -28.13 -5.51 -0.87
C PHE A 452 -26.97 -5.95 0.01
N VAL A 453 -26.18 -5.02 0.56
CA VAL A 453 -25.08 -5.35 1.48
C VAL A 453 -25.58 -6.09 2.73
N ARG A 454 -26.77 -5.76 3.25
CA ARG A 454 -27.38 -6.51 4.38
C ARG A 454 -27.85 -7.90 3.96
N ASP A 455 -28.43 -8.01 2.77
CA ASP A 455 -28.92 -9.28 2.24
C ASP A 455 -27.75 -10.22 1.90
N THR A 456 -26.59 -9.73 1.46
CA THR A 456 -25.41 -10.60 1.23
C THR A 456 -24.97 -11.28 2.53
N GLN A 457 -24.97 -10.56 3.65
CA GLN A 457 -24.61 -11.09 4.97
C GLN A 457 -25.65 -12.10 5.49
N ARG A 458 -26.93 -11.91 5.14
CA ARG A 458 -28.02 -12.76 5.65
C ARG A 458 -28.31 -13.99 4.80
N TYR A 459 -28.22 -13.86 3.47
CA TYR A 459 -28.68 -14.85 2.50
C TYR A 459 -27.59 -15.32 1.54
N GLY A 460 -26.39 -14.72 1.60
CA GLY A 460 -25.32 -14.94 0.64
C GLY A 460 -25.47 -14.10 -0.62
N THR A 461 -24.34 -13.87 -1.28
CA THR A 461 -24.21 -12.92 -2.40
C THR A 461 -25.11 -13.25 -3.59
N ALA A 462 -25.19 -14.51 -4.00
CA ALA A 462 -25.99 -14.90 -5.16
C ALA A 462 -27.49 -14.63 -4.95
N GLN A 463 -28.03 -14.96 -3.77
CA GLN A 463 -29.43 -14.71 -3.46
C GLN A 463 -29.71 -13.21 -3.32
N ALA A 464 -28.81 -12.45 -2.71
CA ALA A 464 -28.93 -11.01 -2.61
C ALA A 464 -28.92 -10.32 -3.98
N LEU A 465 -28.05 -10.75 -4.90
CA LEU A 465 -28.02 -10.23 -6.28
C LEU A 465 -29.33 -10.47 -7.02
N ARG A 466 -29.90 -11.68 -6.89
CA ARG A 466 -31.19 -12.00 -7.50
C ARG A 466 -32.32 -11.16 -6.93
N ARG A 467 -32.38 -11.01 -5.60
CA ARG A 467 -33.45 -10.26 -4.92
C ARG A 467 -33.40 -8.76 -5.17
N GLN A 468 -32.21 -8.18 -5.17
CA GLN A 468 -32.04 -6.73 -5.19
C GLN A 468 -31.81 -6.20 -6.60
N TYR A 469 -31.15 -6.96 -7.48
CA TYR A 469 -30.76 -6.49 -8.81
C TYR A 469 -31.24 -7.37 -9.97
N ASP A 470 -31.98 -8.44 -9.70
CA ASP A 470 -32.47 -9.38 -10.73
C ASP A 470 -31.31 -10.02 -11.53
N LEU A 471 -30.15 -10.19 -10.88
CA LEU A 471 -28.94 -10.77 -11.46
C LEU A 471 -28.72 -12.19 -10.98
N ASP A 472 -28.43 -13.10 -11.92
CA ASP A 472 -28.13 -14.51 -11.64
C ASP A 472 -26.69 -14.71 -11.19
N GLY A 473 -26.40 -14.18 -9.99
CA GLY A 473 -25.15 -14.38 -9.29
C GLY A 473 -23.96 -13.57 -9.83
N PRO A 474 -22.74 -13.84 -9.31
CA PRO A 474 -21.56 -13.01 -9.57
C PRO A 474 -21.16 -12.91 -11.04
N ALA A 475 -21.35 -13.97 -11.84
CA ALA A 475 -21.01 -13.97 -13.26
C ALA A 475 -21.91 -13.01 -14.07
N GLY A 476 -23.21 -13.00 -13.77
CA GLY A 476 -24.16 -12.06 -14.38
C GLY A 476 -23.83 -10.60 -14.03
N LEU A 477 -23.48 -10.36 -12.76
CA LEU A 477 -23.01 -9.06 -12.30
C LEU A 477 -21.72 -8.63 -13.02
N GLU A 478 -20.72 -9.53 -13.13
CA GLU A 478 -19.46 -9.22 -13.80
C GLU A 478 -19.69 -8.78 -15.24
N GLN A 479 -20.52 -9.51 -15.98
CA GLN A 479 -20.82 -9.20 -17.37
C GLN A 479 -21.53 -7.84 -17.50
N ALA A 480 -22.51 -7.58 -16.64
CA ALA A 480 -23.27 -6.33 -16.66
C ALA A 480 -22.41 -5.12 -16.29
N TRP A 481 -21.61 -5.23 -15.23
CA TRP A 481 -20.70 -4.19 -14.77
C TRP A 481 -19.58 -3.91 -15.78
N ARG A 482 -18.95 -4.95 -16.35
CA ARG A 482 -17.88 -4.75 -17.36
C ARG A 482 -18.38 -4.02 -18.60
N ARG A 483 -19.60 -4.32 -19.07
CA ARG A 483 -20.22 -3.59 -20.18
C ARG A 483 -20.41 -2.11 -19.86
N ALA A 484 -20.80 -1.78 -18.64
CA ALA A 484 -21.08 -0.40 -18.24
C ALA A 484 -19.82 0.40 -17.87
N ALA A 485 -18.81 -0.22 -17.26
CA ALA A 485 -17.70 0.47 -16.62
C ALA A 485 -16.32 0.24 -17.28
N VAL A 486 -16.13 -0.88 -17.98
CA VAL A 486 -14.83 -1.24 -18.58
C VAL A 486 -14.80 -1.05 -20.10
N LEU A 487 -15.93 -1.24 -20.76
CA LEU A 487 -16.11 -1.04 -22.20
C LEU A 487 -16.83 0.27 -22.64
N PRO A 488 -16.88 1.37 -21.85
CA PRO A 488 -17.63 2.57 -22.21
C PRO A 488 -16.99 3.41 -23.33
#